data_AF-A0A952UJM6-F1
#
_entry.id   AF-A0A952UJM6-F1
#
_cell.length_a   1.000
_cell.length_b   1.000
_cell.length_c   1.000
_cell.angle_alpha   90.00
_cell.angle_beta   90.00
_cell.angle_gamma   90.00
#
_symmetry.space_group_name_H-M   'P 1'
#
loop_
_entity.id
_entity.type
_entity.pdbx_description
1 polymer ?
#
loop_
_entity_poly.entity_id
_entity_poly.type
_entity_poly.pdbx_seq_one_letter_code
_entity_poly.pdbx_strand_id
1 'polypeptide(L)'
;MTDIPRQTSPRLRMMARLGVWISLLGGLLLPWIIMLTVEILVRDIPYPRAWRSFTLHLFAPGYNFFFVGVLTALPFVILALIILFHLGTAPANNALIAYRRALGLFSAGLSMALIAAWVHVDVLIHPDAQGALAYFYLPILLLMMLPFGYGLGRALAKIFLSRLSG
;
A
#
# COMPACT_ATOMS: atom_id res chain seq x y z
N MET A 1 -31.24 -12.51 21.78
CA MET A 1 -29.81 -12.37 21.45
C MET A 1 -29.41 -10.96 21.83
N THR A 2 -28.72 -10.79 22.96
CA THR A 2 -28.24 -9.47 23.40
C THR A 2 -26.99 -9.10 22.61
N ASP A 3 -27.09 -8.08 21.77
CA ASP A 3 -25.94 -7.42 21.15
C ASP A 3 -25.10 -6.77 22.25
N ILE A 4 -24.09 -7.49 22.74
CA ILE A 4 -23.05 -6.89 23.57
C ILE A 4 -22.33 -5.90 22.66
N PRO A 5 -22.36 -4.59 22.95
CA PRO A 5 -21.68 -3.62 22.12
C PRO A 5 -20.19 -4.01 22.09
N ARG A 6 -19.67 -4.31 20.90
CA ARG A 6 -18.24 -4.56 20.68
C ARG A 6 -17.48 -3.32 21.12
N GLN A 7 -17.03 -3.31 22.38
CA GLN A 7 -16.07 -2.33 22.86
C GLN A 7 -14.81 -2.55 22.03
N THR A 8 -14.57 -1.64 21.10
CA THR A 8 -13.36 -1.59 20.28
C THR A 8 -12.45 -0.54 20.92
N SER A 9 -11.18 -0.89 21.11
CA SER A 9 -10.24 0.05 21.74
C SER A 9 -10.09 1.30 20.86
N PRO A 10 -10.10 2.51 21.46
CA PRO A 10 -9.99 3.76 20.69
C PRO A 10 -8.68 3.84 19.91
N ARG A 11 -7.59 3.27 20.46
CA ARG A 11 -6.29 3.18 19.78
C ARG A 11 -6.36 2.28 18.54
N LEU A 12 -6.99 1.10 18.65
CA LEU A 12 -7.14 0.18 17.52
C LEU A 12 -8.00 0.79 16.41
N ARG A 13 -9.06 1.51 16.78
CA ARG A 13 -9.90 2.23 15.81
C ARG A 13 -9.12 3.30 15.06
N MET A 14 -8.28 4.06 15.77
CA MET A 14 -7.39 5.05 15.16
C MET A 14 -6.37 4.39 14.22
N MET A 15 -5.72 3.30 14.65
CA MET A 15 -4.76 2.56 13.82
C MET A 15 -5.42 2.01 12.55
N ALA A 16 -6.62 1.44 12.64
CA ALA A 16 -7.35 0.95 11.48
C ALA A 16 -7.72 2.10 10.53
N ARG A 17 -8.20 3.23 11.06
CA ARG A 17 -8.54 4.41 10.26
C ARG A 17 -7.32 4.96 9.52
N LEU A 18 -6.19 5.12 10.21
CA LEU A 18 -4.94 5.55 9.60
C LEU A 18 -4.47 4.55 8.54
N GLY A 19 -4.48 3.25 8.85
CA GLY A 19 -4.08 2.21 7.91
C GLY A 19 -4.90 2.21 6.62
N VAL A 20 -6.23 2.41 6.73
CA VAL A 20 -7.13 2.57 5.58
C VAL A 20 -6.73 3.77 4.73
N TRP A 21 -6.64 4.96 5.32
CA TRP A 21 -6.33 6.18 4.55
C TRP A 21 -4.93 6.16 3.94
N ILE A 22 -3.94 5.65 4.68
CA ILE A 22 -2.56 5.50 4.18
C ILE A 22 -2.54 4.51 3.00
N SER A 23 -3.30 3.43 3.07
CA SER A 23 -3.35 2.44 1.98
C SER A 23 -4.04 3.03 0.75
N LEU A 24 -5.19 3.70 0.91
CA LEU A 24 -5.92 4.31 -0.19
C LEU A 24 -5.13 5.44 -0.88
N LEU A 25 -4.68 6.42 -0.09
CA LEU A 25 -3.93 7.57 -0.63
C LEU A 25 -2.53 7.15 -1.08
N GLY A 26 -1.86 6.30 -0.31
CA GLY A 26 -0.54 5.78 -0.66
C GLY A 26 -0.59 5.01 -1.96
N GLY A 27 -1.46 4.01 -2.09
CA GLY A 27 -1.56 3.20 -3.31
C GLY A 27 -1.86 4.01 -4.57
N LEU A 28 -2.71 5.05 -4.46
CA LEU A 28 -3.06 5.92 -5.59
C LEU A 28 -1.96 6.92 -5.94
N LEU A 29 -1.38 7.59 -4.94
CA LEU A 29 -0.43 8.69 -5.17
C LEU A 29 1.00 8.21 -5.39
N LEU A 30 1.35 7.01 -4.91
CA LEU A 30 2.68 6.41 -5.04
C LEU A 30 3.24 6.48 -6.48
N PRO A 31 2.54 5.99 -7.53
CA PRO A 31 3.05 6.05 -8.90
C PRO A 31 3.38 7.48 -9.35
N TRP A 32 2.53 8.45 -9.01
CA TRP A 32 2.68 9.84 -9.44
C TRP A 32 3.82 10.54 -8.69
N ILE A 33 3.95 10.29 -7.40
CA ILE A 33 5.07 10.80 -6.59
C ILE A 33 6.39 10.25 -7.14
N ILE A 34 6.46 8.95 -7.41
CA ILE A 34 7.69 8.32 -7.94
C ILE A 34 8.02 8.90 -9.30
N MET A 35 7.04 9.04 -10.19
CA MET A 35 7.24 9.61 -11.51
C MET A 35 7.83 11.01 -11.46
N LEU A 36 7.24 11.92 -10.67
CA LEU A 36 7.78 13.27 -10.50
C LEU A 36 9.17 13.25 -9.86
N THR A 37 9.38 12.36 -8.88
CA THR A 37 10.69 12.21 -8.21
C THR A 37 11.76 11.76 -9.21
N VAL A 38 11.48 10.77 -10.06
CA VAL A 38 12.40 10.29 -11.09
C VAL A 38 12.67 11.38 -12.13
N GLU A 39 11.64 12.09 -12.61
CA GLU A 39 11.81 13.20 -13.56
C GLU A 39 12.71 14.31 -12.99
N ILE A 40 12.52 14.68 -11.72
CA ILE A 40 13.24 15.80 -11.12
C ILE A 40 14.64 15.40 -10.67
N LEU A 41 14.79 14.25 -9.99
CA LEU A 41 16.04 13.86 -9.33
C LEU A 41 16.95 12.97 -10.18
N VAL A 42 16.39 12.18 -11.11
CA VAL A 42 17.17 11.25 -11.93
C VAL A 42 17.39 11.81 -13.34
N ARG A 43 16.39 12.53 -13.88
CA ARG A 43 16.44 13.11 -15.23
C ARG A 43 16.75 14.62 -15.23
N ASP A 44 16.99 15.21 -14.06
CA ASP A 44 17.31 16.63 -13.86
C ASP A 44 16.32 17.60 -14.55
N ILE A 45 15.05 17.21 -14.66
CA ILE A 45 14.01 18.04 -15.28
C ILE A 45 13.53 19.07 -14.24
N PRO A 46 13.56 20.38 -14.54
CA PRO A 46 13.05 21.38 -13.61
C PRO A 46 11.59 21.17 -13.27
N TYR A 47 11.24 21.36 -11.99
CA TYR A 47 9.91 21.11 -11.45
C TYR A 47 8.75 21.62 -12.32
N PRO A 48 8.75 22.88 -12.84
CA PRO A 48 7.64 23.36 -13.67
C PRO A 48 7.44 22.56 -14.97
N ARG A 49 8.54 22.04 -15.54
CA ARG A 49 8.51 21.21 -16.76
C ARG A 49 8.05 19.80 -16.45
N ALA A 50 8.54 19.20 -15.37
CA ALA A 50 8.09 17.88 -14.90
C ALA A 50 6.59 17.90 -14.58
N TRP A 51 6.12 18.92 -13.87
CA TRP A 51 4.69 19.08 -13.58
C TRP A 51 3.83 19.22 -14.83
N ARG A 52 4.29 20.02 -15.81
CA ARG A 52 3.59 20.13 -17.09
C ARG A 52 3.56 18.78 -17.83
N SER A 53 4.69 18.07 -17.89
CA SER A 53 4.79 16.72 -18.48
C SER A 53 3.79 15.75 -17.84
N PHE A 54 3.74 15.70 -16.51
CA PHE A 54 2.79 14.91 -15.74
C PHE A 54 1.35 15.18 -16.17
N THR A 55 0.94 16.45 -16.19
CA THR A 55 -0.46 16.83 -16.52
C THR A 55 -0.84 16.45 -17.95
N LEU A 56 0.10 16.52 -18.90
CA LEU A 56 -0.14 16.14 -20.29
C LEU A 56 -0.34 14.64 -20.45
N HIS A 57 0.42 13.84 -19.70
CA HIS A 57 0.37 12.37 -19.77
C HIS A 57 -0.64 11.74 -18.79
N LEU A 58 -1.26 12.55 -17.93
CA LEU A 58 -2.24 12.07 -16.96
C LEU A 58 -3.39 11.31 -17.64
N PHE A 59 -3.85 11.80 -18.79
CA PHE A 59 -4.92 11.20 -19.58
C PHE A 59 -4.52 10.91 -21.04
N ALA A 60 -3.23 10.92 -21.36
CA ALA A 60 -2.77 10.68 -22.72
C ALA A 60 -3.08 9.24 -23.19
N PRO A 61 -3.36 9.03 -24.49
CA PRO A 61 -3.43 7.69 -25.07
C PRO A 61 -2.07 6.96 -24.99
N GLY A 62 -2.09 5.65 -24.75
CA GLY A 62 -0.88 4.85 -24.57
C GLY A 62 -0.45 4.80 -23.10
N TYR A 63 0.53 5.62 -22.71
CA TYR A 63 1.08 5.61 -21.36
C TYR A 63 0.32 6.58 -20.43
N ASN A 64 -0.85 6.13 -19.99
CA ASN A 64 -1.80 6.92 -19.22
C ASN A 64 -1.51 6.83 -17.71
N PHE A 65 -1.02 7.92 -17.11
CA PHE A 65 -0.65 7.90 -15.68
C PHE A 65 -1.84 7.74 -14.74
N PHE A 66 -3.04 8.17 -15.13
CA PHE A 66 -4.24 7.92 -14.34
C PHE A 66 -4.54 6.42 -14.26
N PHE A 67 -4.49 5.72 -15.39
CA PHE A 67 -4.74 4.28 -15.43
C PHE A 67 -3.69 3.48 -14.67
N VAL A 68 -2.40 3.87 -14.79
CA VAL A 68 -1.32 3.30 -13.96
C VAL A 68 -1.61 3.53 -12.47
N GLY A 69 -2.06 4.73 -12.10
CA GLY A 69 -2.51 5.06 -10.75
C GLY A 69 -3.62 4.12 -10.25
N VAL A 70 -4.65 3.91 -11.05
CA VAL A 70 -5.78 3.04 -10.72
C VAL A 70 -5.34 1.57 -10.57
N LEU A 71 -4.54 1.06 -11.50
CA LEU A 71 -4.03 -0.32 -11.44
C LEU A 71 -3.20 -0.54 -10.17
N THR A 72 -2.28 0.38 -9.86
CA THR A 72 -1.48 0.28 -8.63
C THR A 72 -2.36 0.39 -7.38
N ALA A 73 -3.40 1.24 -7.38
CA ALA A 73 -4.28 1.44 -6.22
C ALA A 73 -5.15 0.21 -5.88
N LEU A 74 -5.58 -0.58 -6.87
CA LEU A 74 -6.53 -1.69 -6.67
C LEU A 74 -6.13 -2.67 -5.55
N PRO A 75 -4.89 -3.23 -5.53
CA PRO A 75 -4.42 -4.07 -4.42
C PRO A 75 -4.43 -3.35 -3.07
N PHE A 76 -4.12 -2.05 -3.02
CA PHE A 76 -4.14 -1.28 -1.77
C PHE A 76 -5.57 -0.98 -1.28
N VAL A 77 -6.53 -0.86 -2.20
CA VAL A 77 -7.96 -0.82 -1.84
C VAL A 77 -8.36 -2.13 -1.17
N ILE A 78 -7.93 -3.28 -1.73
CA ILE A 78 -8.17 -4.60 -1.11
C ILE A 78 -7.51 -4.67 0.26
N LEU A 79 -6.26 -4.22 0.41
CA LEU A 79 -5.60 -4.11 1.72
C LEU A 79 -6.40 -3.22 2.69
N ALA A 80 -6.91 -2.08 2.25
CA ALA A 80 -7.71 -1.17 3.07
C ALA A 80 -9.01 -1.84 3.55
N LEU A 81 -9.69 -2.59 2.68
CA LEU A 81 -10.86 -3.38 3.05
C LEU A 81 -10.50 -4.45 4.08
N ILE A 82 -9.38 -5.15 3.90
CA ILE A 82 -8.89 -6.12 4.89
C ILE A 82 -8.56 -5.43 6.21
N ILE A 83 -7.92 -4.26 6.22
CA ILE A 83 -7.67 -3.50 7.45
C ILE A 83 -8.99 -3.16 8.15
N LEU A 84 -9.97 -2.65 7.40
CA LEU A 84 -11.28 -2.28 7.94
C LEU A 84 -11.99 -3.48 8.59
N PHE A 85 -12.05 -4.62 7.91
CA PHE A 85 -12.78 -5.79 8.40
C PHE A 85 -11.97 -6.65 9.37
N HIS A 86 -10.68 -6.85 9.16
CA HIS A 86 -9.85 -7.76 9.95
C HIS A 86 -9.30 -7.12 11.22
N LEU A 87 -8.91 -5.84 11.15
CA LEU A 87 -8.41 -5.07 12.29
C LEU A 87 -9.53 -4.25 12.96
N GLY A 88 -10.39 -3.61 12.15
CA GLY A 88 -11.47 -2.76 12.68
C GLY A 88 -12.56 -3.53 13.47
N THR A 89 -12.71 -4.84 13.24
CA THR A 89 -13.66 -5.69 13.98
C THR A 89 -13.01 -6.50 15.12
N ALA A 90 -11.72 -6.31 15.39
CA ALA A 90 -11.01 -7.08 16.42
C ALA A 90 -11.56 -6.76 17.83
N PRO A 91 -11.88 -7.80 18.65
CA PRO A 91 -12.39 -7.59 20.00
C PRO A 91 -11.33 -6.94 20.91
N ALA A 92 -11.69 -5.90 21.67
CA ALA A 92 -10.74 -5.18 22.53
C ALA A 92 -10.17 -6.05 23.67
N ASN A 93 -10.86 -7.12 24.04
CA ASN A 93 -10.46 -8.01 25.13
C ASN A 93 -9.15 -8.76 24.84
N ASN A 94 -8.69 -8.82 23.58
CA ASN A 94 -7.45 -9.49 23.18
C ASN A 94 -6.50 -8.55 22.42
N ALA A 95 -5.97 -7.56 23.13
CA ALA A 95 -5.05 -6.55 22.59
C ALA A 95 -3.84 -7.16 21.87
N LEU A 96 -3.24 -8.23 22.40
CA LEU A 96 -2.10 -8.92 21.78
C LEU A 96 -2.42 -9.44 20.37
N ILE A 97 -3.60 -10.04 20.19
CA ILE A 97 -4.04 -10.53 18.87
C ILE A 97 -4.22 -9.37 17.90
N ALA A 98 -4.81 -8.28 18.36
CA ALA A 98 -5.02 -7.08 17.55
C ALA A 98 -3.69 -6.46 17.10
N TYR A 99 -2.70 -6.33 17.99
CA TYR A 99 -1.38 -5.84 17.62
C TYR A 99 -0.65 -6.76 16.64
N ARG A 100 -0.76 -8.09 16.80
CA ARG A 100 -0.20 -9.04 15.83
C ARG A 100 -0.86 -8.92 14.46
N ARG A 101 -2.18 -8.67 14.40
CA ARG A 101 -2.89 -8.41 13.13
C ARG A 101 -2.42 -7.10 12.51
N ALA A 102 -2.29 -6.04 13.31
CA ALA A 102 -1.82 -4.74 12.86
C ALA A 102 -0.40 -4.83 12.28
N LEU A 103 0.53 -5.52 12.95
CA LEU A 103 1.90 -5.74 12.44
C LEU A 103 1.92 -6.57 11.16
N GLY A 104 1.07 -7.60 11.06
CA GLY A 104 0.89 -8.36 9.82
C GLY A 104 0.45 -7.45 8.66
N LEU A 105 -0.61 -6.67 8.87
CA LEU A 105 -1.16 -5.79 7.84
C LEU A 105 -0.19 -4.65 7.47
N PHE A 106 0.53 -4.12 8.44
CA PHE A 106 1.59 -3.13 8.20
C PHE A 106 2.71 -3.71 7.35
N SER A 107 3.18 -4.92 7.68
CA SER A 107 4.21 -5.60 6.90
C SER A 107 3.73 -5.93 5.48
N ALA A 108 2.47 -6.33 5.30
CA ALA A 108 1.88 -6.53 3.98
C ALA A 108 1.89 -5.22 3.16
N GLY A 109 1.41 -4.13 3.74
CA GLY A 109 1.41 -2.82 3.09
C GLY A 109 2.80 -2.32 2.74
N LEU A 110 3.78 -2.52 3.63
CA LEU A 110 5.17 -2.15 3.39
C LEU A 110 5.78 -2.97 2.25
N SER A 111 5.61 -4.30 2.25
CA SER A 111 6.10 -5.16 1.17
C SER A 111 5.49 -4.77 -0.18
N MET A 112 4.18 -4.53 -0.21
CA MET A 112 3.50 -4.05 -1.42
C MET A 112 4.04 -2.70 -1.89
N ALA A 113 4.22 -1.74 -0.98
CA ALA A 113 4.75 -0.41 -1.31
C ALA A 113 6.18 -0.48 -1.86
N LEU A 114 7.04 -1.32 -1.27
CA LEU A 114 8.42 -1.50 -1.74
C LEU A 114 8.46 -2.11 -3.15
N ILE A 115 7.66 -3.16 -3.41
CA ILE A 115 7.59 -3.79 -4.74
C ILE A 115 7.01 -2.84 -5.77
N ALA A 116 5.92 -2.14 -5.43
CA ALA A 116 5.35 -1.13 -6.32
C ALA A 116 6.37 -0.03 -6.63
N ALA A 117 7.06 0.48 -5.60
CA ALA A 117 8.05 1.52 -5.78
C ALA A 117 9.21 1.07 -6.67
N TRP A 118 9.73 -0.13 -6.43
CA TRP A 118 10.78 -0.73 -7.26
C TRP A 118 10.35 -0.83 -8.72
N VAL A 119 9.16 -1.40 -9.00
CA VAL A 119 8.66 -1.56 -10.37
C VAL A 119 8.45 -0.21 -11.05
N HIS A 120 7.88 0.78 -10.34
CA HIS A 120 7.70 2.11 -10.91
C HIS A 120 9.03 2.78 -11.26
N VAL A 121 10.01 2.72 -10.35
CA VAL A 121 11.35 3.29 -10.60
C VAL A 121 12.02 2.60 -11.78
N ASP A 122 12.02 1.26 -11.81
CA ASP A 122 12.72 0.50 -12.85
C ASP A 122 12.14 0.77 -14.25
N VAL A 123 10.82 0.73 -14.40
CA VAL A 123 10.16 1.02 -15.69
C VAL A 123 10.40 2.46 -16.14
N LEU A 124 10.47 3.41 -15.20
CA LEU A 124 10.75 4.81 -15.52
C LEU A 124 12.22 5.05 -15.89
N ILE A 125 13.16 4.27 -15.37
CA ILE A 125 14.59 4.39 -15.72
C ILE A 125 14.90 3.67 -17.04
N HIS A 126 14.26 2.52 -17.28
CA HIS A 126 14.47 1.67 -18.45
C HIS A 126 13.19 1.58 -19.31
N PRO A 127 12.78 2.66 -20.00
CA PRO A 127 11.52 2.66 -20.74
C PRO A 127 11.61 1.78 -21.99
N ASP A 128 10.86 0.69 -22.01
CA ASP A 128 10.71 -0.20 -23.16
C ASP A 128 9.24 -0.62 -23.36
N ALA A 129 8.99 -1.42 -24.40
CA ALA A 129 7.66 -1.96 -24.67
C ALA A 129 7.15 -2.91 -23.56
N GLN A 130 8.04 -3.45 -22.73
CA GLN A 130 7.70 -4.34 -21.61
C GLN A 130 7.24 -3.57 -20.38
N GLY A 131 7.57 -2.28 -20.25
CA GLY A 131 7.10 -1.42 -19.16
C GLY A 131 5.57 -1.36 -19.02
N ALA A 132 4.85 -1.39 -20.15
CA ALA A 132 3.38 -1.48 -20.13
C ALA A 132 2.88 -2.82 -19.56
N LEU A 133 3.56 -3.93 -19.89
CA LEU A 133 3.24 -5.25 -19.34
C LEU A 133 3.54 -5.30 -17.84
N ALA A 134 4.62 -4.65 -17.38
CA ALA A 134 4.96 -4.60 -15.96
C ALA A 134 3.82 -3.98 -15.13
N TYR A 135 3.20 -2.88 -15.58
CA TYR A 135 2.04 -2.31 -14.88
C TYR A 135 0.78 -3.15 -14.98
N PHE A 136 0.60 -3.90 -16.07
CA PHE A 136 -0.52 -4.82 -16.19
C PHE A 136 -0.43 -5.98 -15.18
N TYR A 137 0.77 -6.52 -14.95
CA TYR A 137 0.99 -7.62 -13.99
C TYR A 137 1.23 -7.15 -12.55
N LEU A 138 1.59 -5.87 -12.33
CA LEU A 138 1.86 -5.32 -11.01
C LEU A 138 0.72 -5.58 -10.00
N PRO A 139 -0.57 -5.38 -10.32
CA PRO A 139 -1.65 -5.65 -9.37
C PRO A 139 -1.66 -7.10 -8.87
N ILE A 140 -1.41 -8.05 -9.77
CA ILE A 140 -1.36 -9.48 -9.44
C ILE A 140 -0.17 -9.76 -8.51
N LEU A 141 1.00 -9.19 -8.82
CA LEU A 141 2.19 -9.33 -7.98
C LEU A 141 1.97 -8.74 -6.57
N LEU A 142 1.36 -7.57 -6.47
CA LEU A 142 1.06 -6.94 -5.18
C LEU A 142 0.04 -7.76 -4.37
N LEU A 143 -0.95 -8.35 -5.02
CA LEU A 143 -1.89 -9.26 -4.36
C LEU A 143 -1.23 -10.54 -3.87
N MET A 144 -0.27 -11.10 -4.62
CA MET A 144 0.55 -12.21 -4.15
C MET A 144 1.39 -11.81 -2.94
N MET A 145 1.94 -10.59 -2.90
CA MET A 145 2.74 -10.10 -1.78
C MET A 145 1.94 -9.90 -0.48
N LEU A 146 0.63 -9.67 -0.58
CA LEU A 146 -0.23 -9.44 0.59
C LEU A 146 -0.18 -10.59 1.62
N PRO A 147 -0.46 -11.86 1.28
CA PRO A 147 -0.36 -12.97 2.21
C PRO A 147 1.08 -13.20 2.71
N PHE A 148 2.11 -13.02 1.85
CA PHE A 148 3.51 -13.18 2.24
C PHE A 148 3.94 -12.14 3.28
N GLY A 149 3.71 -10.86 2.99
CA GLY A 149 4.03 -9.77 3.90
C GLY A 149 3.21 -9.86 5.19
N TYR A 150 1.94 -10.26 5.12
CA TYR A 150 1.13 -10.49 6.31
C TYR A 150 1.68 -11.62 7.19
N GLY A 151 2.04 -12.74 6.58
CA GLY A 151 2.65 -13.89 7.26
C GLY A 151 3.96 -13.52 7.95
N LEU A 152 4.84 -12.79 7.25
CA LEU A 152 6.10 -12.30 7.80
C LEU A 152 5.88 -11.38 9.00
N GLY A 153 5.02 -10.36 8.87
CA GLY A 153 4.71 -9.45 9.98
C GLY A 153 4.10 -10.18 11.18
N ARG A 154 3.28 -11.20 10.95
CA ARG A 154 2.73 -12.07 12.01
C ARG A 154 3.80 -12.89 12.70
N ALA A 155 4.76 -13.46 11.96
CA ALA A 155 5.88 -14.22 12.53
C ALA A 155 6.77 -13.32 13.39
N LEU A 156 7.13 -12.13 12.89
CA LEU A 156 7.88 -11.13 13.64
C LEU A 156 7.13 -10.69 14.90
N ALA A 157 5.82 -10.43 14.79
CA ALA A 157 5.00 -10.05 15.94
C ALA A 157 4.93 -11.17 17.00
N LYS A 158 5.00 -12.44 16.60
CA LYS A 158 5.10 -13.56 17.56
C LYS A 158 6.42 -13.54 18.32
N ILE A 159 7.52 -13.15 17.67
CA ILE A 159 8.85 -13.07 18.28
C ILE A 159 8.96 -11.85 19.20
N PHE A 160 8.52 -10.67 18.75
CA PHE A 160 8.69 -9.42 19.50
C PHE A 160 7.62 -9.18 20.56
N LEU A 161 6.35 -9.52 20.29
CA LEU A 161 5.25 -9.25 21.24
C LEU A 161 5.00 -10.41 22.22
N SER A 162 5.65 -11.57 22.06
CA SER A 162 5.60 -12.63 23.08
C SER A 162 6.30 -12.23 24.39
N ARG A 163 7.17 -11.23 24.34
CA ARG A 163 7.91 -10.71 25.52
C ARG A 163 7.13 -9.68 26.35
N LEU A 164 5.95 -9.25 25.90
CA LEU A 164 5.10 -8.26 26.60
C LEU A 164 4.05 -8.90 27.52
N SER A 165 4.04 -10.23 27.63
CA SER A 165 3.14 -10.99 28.52
C SER A 165 3.89 -11.67 29.67
N GLY A 166 5.11 -11.24 29.97
CA GLY A 166 5.90 -11.65 31.14
C GLY A 166 5.88 -10.56 32.20
#